data_AF-A0A7J8UE42-F1
#
_entry.id   AF-A0A7J8UE42-F1
#
_cell.length_a   1.000
_cell.length_b   1.000
_cell.length_c   1.000
_cell.angle_alpha   90.00
_cell.angle_beta   90.00
_cell.angle_gamma   90.00
#
_symmetry.space_group_name_H-M   'P 1'
#
loop_
_entity.id
_entity.type
_entity.pdbx_description
1 polymer ?
#
loop_
_entity_poly.entity_id
_entity_poly.type
_entity_poly.pdbx_seq_one_letter_code
_entity_poly.pdbx_strand_id
1 'polypeptide(L)'
;MERFDNNLTNVYNFRIKAWSSIQYYKDVVLPKLLEEKIIRISPFANRLSFDAPPAVQRLRCLANYEALRFSSPILSLGETLVARMKELSANSGGKYVSVHLRFEEDMVAFSCCVFDGGEQEKEDMKKARERGWKGKFTKPGRVIRPGAIRINGKCPLTPLEVGLMLRGMGFDNNTYIFLASGKIYNAEKTMAPLLEMFPNLQTKEMLASEEELAPYK
;
A
#
# COMPACT_ATOMS: atom_id res chain seq x y z
N MET A 1 13.07 -29.01 -24.83
CA MET A 1 12.65 -27.63 -24.49
C MET A 1 12.05 -26.91 -25.71
N GLU A 2 11.39 -27.64 -26.62
CA GLU A 2 10.94 -27.12 -27.94
C GLU A 2 9.43 -26.84 -28.03
N ARG A 3 8.65 -27.12 -26.98
CA ARG A 3 7.17 -27.06 -27.04
C ARG A 3 6.61 -25.64 -26.99
N PHE A 4 7.40 -24.71 -26.47
CA PHE A 4 7.04 -23.30 -26.37
C PHE A 4 8.29 -22.52 -26.80
N ASP A 5 8.29 -22.00 -28.03
CA ASP A 5 9.26 -20.98 -28.44
C ASP A 5 9.14 -19.74 -27.52
N ASN A 6 9.85 -18.65 -27.80
CA ASN A 6 9.69 -17.36 -27.09
C ASN A 6 8.26 -16.76 -27.16
N ASN A 7 7.29 -17.48 -27.74
CA ASN A 7 5.90 -17.09 -27.90
C ASN A 7 4.98 -17.82 -26.89
N LEU A 8 4.60 -17.12 -25.82
CA LEU A 8 3.72 -17.63 -24.76
C LEU A 8 2.22 -17.67 -25.14
N THR A 9 1.86 -17.35 -26.38
CA THR A 9 0.44 -17.30 -26.82
C THR A 9 -0.22 -18.68 -26.79
N ASN A 10 0.56 -19.76 -26.96
CA ASN A 10 0.06 -21.13 -26.94
C ASN A 10 0.03 -21.76 -25.52
N VAL A 11 0.44 -21.01 -24.49
CA VAL A 11 0.42 -21.51 -23.11
C VAL A 11 -1.02 -21.56 -22.60
N TYR A 12 -1.41 -22.71 -22.08
CA TYR A 12 -2.74 -22.90 -21.51
C TYR A 12 -3.01 -21.88 -20.39
N ASN A 13 -4.10 -21.11 -20.52
CA ASN A 13 -4.44 -20.03 -19.60
C ASN A 13 -5.61 -20.42 -18.67
N PHE A 14 -5.29 -20.72 -17.41
CA PHE A 14 -6.26 -20.92 -16.35
C PHE A 14 -6.88 -19.60 -15.89
N ARG A 15 -8.21 -19.49 -16.02
CA ARG A 15 -8.99 -18.45 -15.36
C ARG A 15 -9.42 -18.91 -13.97
N ILE A 16 -8.57 -18.68 -12.98
CA ILE A 16 -8.82 -19.09 -11.60
C ILE A 16 -9.77 -18.09 -10.95
N LYS A 17 -10.74 -18.58 -10.16
CA LYS A 17 -11.64 -17.73 -9.37
C LYS A 17 -10.90 -17.22 -8.12
N ALA A 18 -11.26 -16.03 -7.65
CA ALA A 18 -10.73 -15.53 -6.38
C ALA A 18 -11.08 -16.52 -5.26
N TRP A 19 -10.11 -16.78 -4.37
CA TRP A 19 -10.28 -17.69 -3.23
C TRP A 19 -10.50 -19.16 -3.60
N SER A 20 -9.96 -19.63 -4.73
CA SER A 20 -10.00 -21.05 -5.08
C SER A 20 -9.36 -21.93 -3.99
N SER A 21 -10.03 -23.05 -3.67
CA SER A 21 -9.62 -23.99 -2.61
C SER A 21 -8.36 -24.78 -2.98
N ILE A 22 -7.68 -25.34 -1.98
CA ILE A 22 -6.55 -26.25 -2.22
C ILE A 22 -6.95 -27.42 -3.11
N GLN A 23 -8.14 -27.97 -2.90
CA GLN A 23 -8.62 -29.11 -3.67
C GLN A 23 -8.76 -28.76 -5.16
N TYR A 24 -9.24 -27.57 -5.49
CA TYR A 24 -9.28 -27.09 -6.87
C TYR A 24 -7.88 -27.04 -7.51
N TYR A 25 -6.86 -26.57 -6.78
CA TYR A 25 -5.50 -26.58 -7.28
C TYR A 25 -4.95 -28.00 -7.46
N LYS A 26 -5.26 -28.93 -6.56
CA LYS A 26 -4.81 -30.32 -6.64
C LYS A 26 -5.49 -31.12 -7.75
N ASP A 27 -6.79 -30.95 -7.93
CA ASP A 27 -7.59 -31.79 -8.82
C ASP A 27 -7.71 -31.23 -10.24
N VAL A 28 -7.58 -29.90 -10.39
CA VAL A 28 -7.82 -29.23 -11.67
C VAL A 28 -6.54 -28.60 -12.22
N VAL A 29 -5.85 -27.80 -11.39
CA VAL A 29 -4.68 -27.03 -11.86
C VAL A 29 -3.45 -27.91 -12.00
N LEU A 30 -3.16 -28.75 -11.00
CA LEU A 30 -1.96 -29.59 -10.95
C LEU A 30 -1.89 -30.63 -12.08
N PRO A 31 -2.95 -31.40 -12.41
CA PRO A 31 -2.88 -32.37 -13.49
C PRO A 31 -2.56 -31.70 -14.82
N LYS A 32 -3.16 -30.53 -15.08
CA LYS A 32 -2.90 -29.77 -16.29
C LYS A 32 -1.50 -29.17 -16.32
N LEU A 33 -0.97 -28.72 -15.18
CA LEU A 33 0.44 -28.31 -15.07
C LEU A 33 1.38 -29.48 -15.39
N LEU A 34 1.08 -30.69 -14.91
CA LEU A 34 1.89 -31.88 -15.17
C LEU A 34 1.87 -32.30 -16.65
N GLU A 35 0.73 -32.12 -17.32
CA GLU A 35 0.52 -32.38 -18.76
C GLU A 35 1.21 -31.31 -19.64
N GLU A 36 0.95 -30.02 -19.39
CA GLU A 36 1.40 -28.92 -20.24
C GLU A 36 2.81 -28.44 -19.91
N LYS A 37 3.34 -28.77 -18.72
CA LYS A 37 4.61 -28.32 -18.13
C LYS A 37 4.68 -26.82 -17.83
N ILE A 38 3.98 -25.99 -18.61
CA ILE A 38 3.86 -24.55 -18.43
C ILE A 38 2.37 -24.19 -18.51
N ILE A 39 1.89 -23.44 -17.51
CA ILE A 39 0.55 -22.87 -17.52
C ILE A 39 0.62 -21.39 -17.16
N ARG A 40 -0.36 -20.63 -17.64
CA ARG A 40 -0.61 -19.25 -17.22
C ARG A 40 -1.80 -19.23 -16.29
N ILE A 41 -1.69 -18.54 -15.17
CA ILE A 41 -2.81 -18.29 -14.25
C ILE A 41 -3.25 -16.83 -14.39
N SER A 42 -4.55 -16.62 -14.58
CA SER A 42 -5.16 -15.29 -14.68
C SER A 42 -6.47 -15.19 -13.88
N PRO A 43 -6.80 -13.99 -13.35
CA PRO A 43 -5.90 -12.86 -13.14
C PRO A 43 -4.84 -13.18 -12.07
N PHE A 44 -3.67 -12.53 -12.14
CA PHE A 44 -2.58 -12.73 -11.17
C PHE A 44 -3.03 -12.56 -9.70
N ALA A 45 -4.00 -11.68 -9.45
CA ALA A 45 -4.54 -11.44 -8.12
C ALA A 45 -5.34 -12.62 -7.53
N ASN A 46 -5.80 -13.55 -8.37
CA ASN A 46 -6.58 -14.70 -7.91
C ASN A 46 -5.63 -15.80 -7.43
N ARG A 47 -5.55 -15.90 -6.11
CA ARG A 47 -4.65 -16.78 -5.37
C ARG A 47 -5.39 -17.88 -4.64
N LEU A 48 -4.62 -18.84 -4.14
CA LEU A 48 -5.06 -19.86 -3.20
C LEU A 48 -5.81 -19.22 -2.02
N SER A 49 -6.95 -19.81 -1.66
CA SER A 49 -7.79 -19.37 -0.56
C SER A 49 -6.99 -19.14 0.73
N PHE A 50 -7.48 -18.21 1.55
CA PHE A 50 -7.02 -18.07 2.94
C PHE A 50 -7.56 -19.19 3.84
N ASP A 51 -8.58 -19.90 3.41
CA ASP A 51 -9.08 -21.10 4.07
C ASP A 51 -8.21 -22.30 3.66
N ALA A 52 -7.03 -22.38 4.28
CA ALA A 52 -6.05 -23.44 4.08
C ALA A 52 -5.64 -24.00 5.45
N PRO A 53 -5.29 -25.29 5.54
CA PRO A 53 -4.84 -25.89 6.79
C PRO A 53 -3.71 -25.08 7.44
N PRO A 54 -3.65 -24.99 8.78
CA PRO A 54 -2.67 -24.16 9.48
C PRO A 54 -1.22 -24.39 9.06
N ALA A 55 -0.84 -25.64 8.79
CA ALA A 55 0.50 -25.98 8.30
C ALA A 55 0.82 -25.32 6.95
N VAL A 56 -0.15 -25.29 6.02
CA VAL A 56 -0.01 -24.64 4.71
C VAL A 56 0.08 -23.13 4.87
N GLN A 57 -0.69 -22.54 5.79
CA GLN A 57 -0.61 -21.10 6.06
C GLN A 57 0.73 -20.70 6.67
N ARG A 58 1.24 -21.47 7.64
CA ARG A 58 2.57 -21.24 8.24
C ARG A 58 3.68 -21.29 7.18
N LEU A 59 3.66 -22.33 6.34
CA LEU A 59 4.63 -22.44 5.24
C LEU A 59 4.51 -21.28 4.25
N ARG A 60 3.29 -20.89 3.87
CA ARG A 60 3.04 -19.75 2.97
C ARG A 60 3.60 -18.45 3.54
N CYS A 61 3.37 -18.19 4.83
CA CYS A 61 3.91 -17.01 5.51
C CYS A 61 5.43 -17.03 5.53
N LEU A 62 6.05 -18.14 5.93
CA LEU A 62 7.50 -18.28 5.97
C LEU A 62 8.11 -18.10 4.57
N ALA A 63 7.58 -18.78 3.56
CA ALA A 63 8.08 -18.69 2.20
C ALA A 63 7.99 -17.26 1.65
N ASN A 64 6.87 -16.57 1.88
CA ASN A 64 6.73 -15.17 1.45
C ASN A 64 7.67 -14.23 2.21
N TYR A 65 7.86 -14.45 3.51
CA TYR A 65 8.75 -13.64 4.35
C TYR A 65 10.22 -13.81 3.93
N GLU A 66 10.63 -15.04 3.64
CA GLU A 66 12.01 -15.35 3.24
C GLU A 66 12.31 -14.93 1.81
N ALA A 67 11.35 -15.11 0.89
CA ALA A 67 11.56 -14.83 -0.54
C ALA A 67 11.55 -13.32 -0.87
N LEU A 68 10.79 -12.50 -0.13
CA LEU A 68 10.68 -11.07 -0.39
C LEU A 68 11.76 -10.30 0.35
N ARG A 69 12.95 -10.20 -0.26
CA ARG A 69 14.07 -9.39 0.23
C ARG A 69 14.23 -8.13 -0.62
N PHE A 70 14.59 -7.02 0.03
CA PHE A 70 14.98 -5.81 -0.70
C PHE A 70 16.25 -6.07 -1.51
N SER A 71 16.35 -5.43 -2.67
CA SER A 71 17.62 -5.39 -3.40
C SER A 71 18.67 -4.62 -2.59
N SER A 72 19.94 -4.95 -2.78
CA SER A 72 21.04 -4.31 -2.04
C SER A 72 21.04 -2.77 -2.12
N PRO A 73 20.75 -2.14 -3.27
CA PRO A 73 20.67 -0.67 -3.34
C PRO A 73 19.57 -0.09 -2.44
N ILE A 74 18.37 -0.68 -2.46
CA ILE A 74 17.23 -0.22 -1.63
C ILE A 74 17.55 -0.39 -0.14
N LEU A 75 18.13 -1.53 0.23
CA LEU A 75 18.51 -1.79 1.63
C LEU A 75 19.55 -0.78 2.12
N SER A 76 20.61 -0.56 1.33
CA SER A 76 21.69 0.38 1.68
C SER A 76 21.20 1.82 1.83
N LEU A 77 20.33 2.29 0.91
CA LEU A 77 19.71 3.60 1.05
C LEU A 77 18.81 3.65 2.30
N GLY A 78 18.01 2.61 2.54
CA GLY A 78 17.17 2.51 3.74
C GLY A 78 17.96 2.60 5.04
N GLU A 79 19.08 1.89 5.14
CA GLU A 79 19.99 1.94 6.29
C GLU A 79 20.59 3.33 6.49
N THR A 80 20.99 3.99 5.40
CA THR A 80 21.48 5.38 5.42
C THR A 80 20.42 6.35 5.96
N LEU A 81 19.17 6.24 5.48
CA LEU A 81 18.07 7.08 5.96
C LEU A 81 17.78 6.86 7.45
N VAL A 82 17.82 5.60 7.91
CA VAL A 82 17.66 5.26 9.34
C VAL A 82 18.79 5.85 10.17
N ALA A 83 20.04 5.78 9.69
CA ALA A 83 21.19 6.35 10.39
C ALA A 83 21.04 7.88 10.55
N ARG A 84 20.65 8.59 9.49
CA ARG A 84 20.38 10.04 9.52
C ARG A 84 19.24 10.40 10.47
N MET A 85 18.15 9.62 10.49
CA MET A 85 17.08 9.82 11.47
C MET A 85 17.54 9.65 12.91
N LYS A 86 18.39 8.64 13.18
CA LYS A 86 18.98 8.42 14.51
C LYS A 86 19.91 9.56 14.92
N GLU A 87 20.66 10.11 13.98
CA GLU A 87 21.53 11.26 14.22
C GLU A 87 20.72 12.52 14.54
N LEU A 88 19.70 12.84 13.74
CA LEU A 88 18.81 13.97 13.98
C LEU A 88 18.12 13.89 15.34
N SER A 89 17.71 12.68 15.74
CA SER A 89 17.04 12.40 17.01
C SER A 89 18.00 12.06 18.16
N ALA A 90 19.28 12.43 18.07
CA ALA A 90 20.28 12.14 19.10
C ALA A 90 19.90 12.70 20.49
N ASN A 91 19.27 13.88 20.55
CA ASN A 91 18.73 14.47 21.78
C ASN A 91 17.63 13.60 22.45
N SER A 92 17.04 12.67 21.70
CA SER A 92 16.02 11.72 22.13
C SER A 92 16.57 10.28 22.18
N GLY A 93 17.90 10.13 22.25
CA GLY A 93 18.58 8.83 22.26
C GLY A 93 18.45 8.06 20.94
N GLY A 94 18.29 8.76 19.82
CA GLY A 94 18.11 8.17 18.49
C GLY A 94 16.71 7.58 18.26
N LYS A 95 15.73 7.94 19.09
CA LYS A 95 14.35 7.46 19.00
C LYS A 95 13.51 8.41 18.15
N TYR A 96 12.74 7.85 17.24
CA TYR A 96 11.80 8.58 16.39
C TYR A 96 10.57 7.69 16.11
N VAL A 97 9.47 8.32 15.70
CA VAL A 97 8.25 7.62 15.28
C VAL A 97 8.24 7.51 13.77
N SER A 98 7.95 6.33 13.23
CA SER A 98 7.70 6.18 11.79
C SER A 98 6.21 6.14 11.52
N VAL A 99 5.74 6.99 10.60
CA VAL A 99 4.34 7.11 10.21
C VAL A 99 4.24 6.78 8.72
N HIS A 100 3.46 5.76 8.37
CA HIS A 100 3.04 5.55 6.99
C HIS A 100 1.67 6.19 6.77
N LEU A 101 1.64 7.30 6.04
CA LEU A 101 0.44 8.08 5.79
C LEU A 101 -0.08 7.83 4.37
N ARG A 102 -1.16 7.07 4.28
CA ARG A 102 -1.80 6.67 3.03
C ARG A 102 -2.98 7.60 2.70
N PHE A 103 -2.68 8.87 2.44
CA PHE A 103 -3.64 9.94 2.14
C PHE A 103 -3.48 10.51 0.71
N GLU A 104 -3.12 9.66 -0.25
CA GLU A 104 -2.97 10.01 -1.66
C GLU A 104 -4.31 10.01 -2.39
N GLU A 105 -4.39 10.72 -3.51
CA GLU A 105 -5.64 10.94 -4.26
C GLU A 105 -6.40 9.65 -4.58
N ASP A 106 -5.69 8.57 -4.95
CA ASP A 106 -6.31 7.29 -5.26
C ASP A 106 -6.99 6.66 -4.03
N MET A 107 -6.39 6.80 -2.85
CA MET A 107 -6.92 6.24 -1.61
C MET A 107 -8.07 7.06 -1.06
N VAL A 108 -7.95 8.39 -1.10
CA VAL A 108 -9.04 9.32 -0.75
C VAL A 108 -10.24 9.04 -1.66
N ALA A 109 -10.03 8.93 -2.97
CA ALA A 109 -11.08 8.65 -3.95
C ALA A 109 -11.70 7.26 -3.78
N PHE A 110 -10.89 6.22 -3.59
CA PHE A 110 -11.35 4.85 -3.46
C PHE A 110 -12.17 4.63 -2.19
N SER A 111 -11.77 5.28 -1.09
CA SER A 111 -12.45 5.16 0.20
C SER A 111 -13.92 5.60 0.14
N CYS A 112 -14.26 6.51 -0.78
CA CYS A 112 -15.57 7.14 -0.87
C CYS A 112 -16.02 7.84 0.43
N CYS A 113 -15.05 8.19 1.28
CA CYS A 113 -15.27 9.01 2.46
C CYS A 113 -15.43 10.48 2.06
N VAL A 114 -15.87 11.29 3.02
CA VAL A 114 -15.91 12.75 2.90
C VAL A 114 -14.98 13.29 3.97
N PHE A 115 -14.11 14.21 3.58
CA PHE A 115 -13.18 14.93 4.44
C PHE A 115 -13.48 16.44 4.37
N ASP A 116 -12.52 17.27 4.77
CA ASP A 116 -12.72 18.72 4.96
C ASP A 116 -12.43 19.56 3.70
N GLY A 117 -12.50 18.95 2.51
CA GLY A 117 -12.29 19.64 1.23
C GLY A 117 -13.56 20.17 0.55
N GLY A 118 -14.75 19.94 1.13
CA GLY A 118 -16.01 20.54 0.66
C GLY A 118 -16.44 20.09 -0.74
N GLU A 119 -17.10 20.97 -1.49
CA GLU A 119 -17.59 20.65 -2.85
C GLU A 119 -16.45 20.37 -3.83
N GLN A 120 -15.31 21.05 -3.68
CA GLN A 120 -14.14 20.82 -4.53
C GLN A 120 -13.63 19.37 -4.37
N GLU A 121 -13.47 18.89 -3.14
CA GLU A 121 -13.09 17.50 -2.90
C GLU A 121 -14.08 16.52 -3.50
N LYS A 122 -15.39 16.76 -3.33
CA LYS A 122 -16.42 15.88 -3.90
C LYS A 122 -16.26 15.74 -5.41
N GLU A 123 -15.99 16.85 -6.10
CA GLU A 123 -15.81 16.85 -7.55
C GLU A 123 -14.49 16.21 -7.98
N ASP A 124 -13.38 16.51 -7.30
CA ASP A 124 -12.09 15.87 -7.53
C ASP A 124 -12.19 14.36 -7.35
N MET A 125 -12.84 13.89 -6.27
CA MET A 125 -13.01 12.47 -5.98
C MET A 125 -13.96 11.78 -6.96
N LYS A 126 -14.95 12.47 -7.53
CA LYS A 126 -15.75 11.92 -8.65
C LYS A 126 -14.87 11.70 -9.89
N LYS A 127 -14.10 12.72 -10.29
CA LYS A 127 -13.20 12.63 -11.45
C LYS A 127 -12.11 11.57 -11.28
N ALA A 128 -11.48 11.51 -10.11
CA ALA A 128 -10.48 10.50 -9.77
C ALA A 128 -11.07 9.09 -9.82
N ARG A 129 -12.28 8.89 -9.29
CA ARG A 129 -12.98 7.59 -9.33
C ARG A 129 -13.29 7.14 -10.76
N GLU A 130 -13.74 8.07 -11.60
CA GLU A 130 -14.07 7.75 -12.99
C GLU A 130 -12.80 7.41 -13.78
N ARG A 131 -11.75 8.22 -13.65
CA ARG A 131 -10.44 7.97 -14.28
C ARG A 131 -9.81 6.65 -13.84
N GLY A 132 -9.83 6.34 -12.54
CA GLY A 132 -9.13 5.18 -11.98
C GLY A 132 -9.88 3.86 -12.10
N TRP A 133 -11.22 3.85 -12.03
CA TRP A 133 -12.00 2.61 -11.95
C TRP A 133 -13.23 2.55 -12.87
N LYS A 134 -13.39 3.51 -13.79
CA LYS A 134 -14.36 3.51 -14.91
C LYS A 134 -15.72 2.92 -14.55
N GLY A 135 -16.61 3.75 -14.01
CA GLY A 135 -17.97 3.33 -13.66
C GLY A 135 -18.11 2.36 -12.48
N LYS A 136 -17.01 1.86 -11.87
CA LYS A 136 -17.06 0.94 -10.71
C LYS A 136 -17.93 1.47 -9.57
N PHE A 137 -17.85 2.77 -9.31
CA PHE A 137 -18.53 3.43 -8.19
C PHE A 137 -19.91 3.97 -8.54
N THR A 138 -20.29 3.99 -9.82
CA THR A 138 -21.56 4.49 -10.33
C THR A 138 -22.47 3.38 -10.88
N LYS A 139 -22.11 2.11 -10.65
CA LYS A 139 -22.93 0.96 -11.07
C LYS A 139 -24.35 1.04 -10.48
N PRO A 140 -25.40 0.71 -11.26
CA PRO A 140 -26.76 0.64 -10.76
C PRO A 140 -26.87 -0.23 -9.50
N GLY A 141 -27.62 0.24 -8.51
CA GLY A 141 -27.80 -0.44 -7.22
C GLY A 141 -26.66 -0.27 -6.21
N ARG A 142 -25.54 0.37 -6.58
CA ARG A 142 -24.46 0.66 -5.64
C ARG A 142 -24.78 1.90 -4.80
N VAL A 143 -24.91 1.72 -3.49
CA VAL A 143 -25.13 2.82 -2.54
C VAL A 143 -23.83 3.10 -1.79
N ILE A 144 -23.36 4.34 -1.84
CA ILE A 144 -22.19 4.82 -1.09
C ILE A 144 -22.70 5.56 0.15
N ARG A 145 -22.25 5.13 1.33
CA ARG A 145 -22.60 5.74 2.62
C ARG A 145 -21.33 6.18 3.35
N PRO A 146 -20.81 7.40 3.09
CA PRO A 146 -19.52 7.84 3.62
C PRO A 146 -19.39 7.73 5.14
N GLY A 147 -20.42 8.15 5.89
CA GLY A 147 -20.42 8.07 7.35
C GLY A 147 -20.31 6.63 7.88
N ALA A 148 -21.00 5.67 7.26
CA ALA A 148 -20.89 4.27 7.64
C ALA A 148 -19.51 3.69 7.29
N ILE A 149 -18.90 4.11 6.18
CA ILE A 149 -17.53 3.70 5.82
C ILE A 149 -16.53 4.19 6.87
N ARG A 150 -16.68 5.44 7.34
CA ARG A 150 -15.86 6.04 8.40
C ARG A 150 -15.97 5.29 9.71
N ILE A 151 -17.19 5.07 10.21
CA ILE A 151 -17.44 4.35 11.47
C ILE A 151 -16.84 2.93 11.44
N ASN A 152 -16.85 2.28 10.28
CA ASN A 152 -16.28 0.95 10.10
C ASN A 152 -14.73 0.94 9.94
N GLY A 153 -14.04 2.06 10.16
CA GLY A 153 -12.59 2.14 10.08
C GLY A 153 -12.02 1.97 8.66
N LYS A 154 -12.81 2.27 7.63
CA LYS A 154 -12.41 2.09 6.22
C LYS A 154 -11.96 3.38 5.52
N CYS A 155 -12.01 4.51 6.21
CA CYS A 155 -11.43 5.76 5.71
C CYS A 155 -9.95 5.85 6.13
N PRO A 156 -9.05 6.33 5.26
CA PRO A 156 -7.73 6.76 5.71
C PRO A 156 -7.86 7.93 6.70
N LEU A 157 -6.91 8.04 7.62
CA LEU A 157 -6.81 9.19 8.51
C LEU A 157 -6.23 10.38 7.75
N THR A 158 -6.75 11.58 8.02
CA THR A 158 -6.14 12.83 7.52
C THR A 158 -4.83 13.10 8.28
N PRO A 159 -3.91 13.93 7.75
CA PRO A 159 -2.71 14.31 8.50
C PRO A 159 -3.03 14.97 9.85
N LEU A 160 -4.10 15.77 9.94
CA LEU A 160 -4.60 16.32 11.20
C LEU A 160 -4.98 15.22 12.20
N GLU A 161 -5.76 14.22 11.76
CA GLU A 161 -6.20 13.13 12.63
C GLU A 161 -5.04 12.27 13.12
N VAL A 162 -4.05 12.02 12.26
CA VAL A 162 -2.80 11.36 12.66
C VAL A 162 -2.06 12.18 13.70
N GLY A 163 -1.95 13.49 13.51
CA GLY A 163 -1.27 14.36 14.47
C GLY A 163 -1.98 14.38 15.84
N LEU A 164 -3.31 14.48 15.86
CA LEU A 164 -4.11 14.41 17.07
C LEU A 164 -3.98 13.06 17.77
N MET A 165 -3.95 11.97 17.02
CA MET A 165 -3.73 10.63 17.57
C MET A 165 -2.36 10.53 18.23
N LEU A 166 -1.30 10.99 17.57
CA LEU A 166 0.07 10.98 18.13
C LEU A 166 0.16 11.84 19.40
N ARG A 167 -0.46 13.02 19.41
CA ARG A 167 -0.58 13.87 20.60
C ARG A 167 -1.31 13.15 21.74
N GLY A 168 -2.41 12.47 21.43
CA GLY A 168 -3.16 11.66 22.39
C GLY A 168 -2.37 10.47 22.96
N MET A 169 -1.39 9.96 22.22
CA MET A 169 -0.46 8.92 22.69
C MET A 169 0.69 9.47 23.56
N GLY A 170 0.78 10.79 23.74
CA GLY A 170 1.80 11.45 24.56
C GLY A 170 3.04 11.92 23.81
N PHE A 171 3.05 11.88 22.47
CA PHE A 171 4.12 12.50 21.69
C PHE A 171 3.95 14.02 21.66
N ASP A 172 5.05 14.76 21.75
CA ASP A 172 5.08 16.21 21.77
C ASP A 172 5.75 16.80 20.51
N ASN A 173 5.89 18.12 20.45
CA ASN A 173 6.54 18.80 19.32
C ASN A 173 8.05 18.52 19.22
N ASN A 174 8.68 17.97 20.26
CA ASN A 174 10.08 17.58 20.23
C ASN A 174 10.28 16.19 19.60
N THR A 175 9.20 15.44 19.40
CA THR A 175 9.24 14.10 18.79
C THR A 175 9.65 14.17 17.32
N TYR A 176 10.70 13.43 16.96
CA TYR A 176 11.12 13.25 15.57
C TYR A 176 10.21 12.24 14.88
N ILE A 177 9.74 12.59 13.68
CA ILE A 177 8.86 11.73 12.88
C ILE A 177 9.51 11.47 11.53
N PHE A 178 9.59 10.20 11.12
CA PHE A 178 9.81 9.84 9.73
C PHE A 178 8.47 9.58 9.06
N LEU A 179 8.09 10.43 8.11
CA LEU A 179 6.86 10.30 7.34
C LEU A 179 7.12 9.59 6.01
N ALA A 180 6.53 8.41 5.86
CA ALA A 180 6.44 7.69 4.60
C ALA A 180 5.07 7.94 3.96
N SER A 181 5.04 8.56 2.78
CA SER A 181 3.82 8.76 2.00
C SER A 181 4.13 8.87 0.51
N GLY A 182 3.17 8.57 -0.35
CA GLY A 182 3.17 9.07 -1.73
C GLY A 182 2.80 10.56 -1.79
N LYS A 183 2.32 11.00 -2.96
CA LYS A 183 1.82 12.38 -3.13
C LYS A 183 0.50 12.56 -2.36
N ILE A 184 0.59 13.23 -1.22
CA ILE A 184 -0.55 13.53 -0.35
C ILE A 184 -1.56 14.42 -1.09
N TYR A 185 -2.84 14.08 -0.99
CA TYR A 185 -3.91 14.87 -1.58
C TYR A 185 -4.04 16.22 -0.88
N ASN A 186 -3.98 17.29 -1.68
CA ASN A 186 -4.04 18.68 -1.22
C ASN A 186 -3.02 18.98 -0.09
N ALA A 187 -1.78 18.51 -0.27
CA ALA A 187 -0.73 18.54 0.76
C ALA A 187 -0.52 19.91 1.40
N GLU A 188 -0.54 21.00 0.61
CA GLU A 188 -0.38 22.38 1.12
C GLU A 188 -1.37 22.69 2.25
N LYS A 189 -2.63 22.26 2.10
CA LYS A 189 -3.67 22.44 3.11
C LYS A 189 -3.60 21.35 4.18
N THR A 190 -3.50 20.09 3.77
CA THR A 190 -3.75 18.95 4.66
C THR A 190 -2.59 18.66 5.59
N MET A 191 -1.35 18.97 5.20
CA MET A 191 -0.15 18.72 6.00
C MET A 191 0.14 19.80 7.04
N ALA A 192 -0.36 21.02 6.84
CA ALA A 192 -0.04 22.16 7.72
C ALA A 192 -0.27 21.85 9.22
N PRO A 193 -1.41 21.25 9.65
CA PRO A 193 -1.62 20.94 11.06
C PRO A 193 -0.64 19.88 11.61
N LEU A 194 -0.25 18.89 10.79
CA LEU A 194 0.68 17.85 11.24
C LEU A 194 2.09 18.43 11.45
N LEU A 195 2.53 19.32 10.54
CA LEU A 195 3.81 20.01 10.64
C LEU A 195 3.85 20.98 11.83
N GLU A 196 2.75 21.67 12.10
CA GLU A 196 2.62 22.53 13.29
C GLU A 196 2.72 21.71 14.59
N MET A 197 2.06 20.55 14.65
CA MET A 197 2.14 19.67 15.81
C MET A 197 3.50 18.99 15.96
N PHE A 198 4.19 18.68 14.86
CA PHE A 198 5.45 17.92 14.85
C PHE A 198 6.46 18.57 13.89
N PRO A 199 7.14 19.65 14.32
CA PRO A 199 8.06 20.41 13.47
C PRO A 199 9.32 19.62 13.08
N ASN A 200 9.67 18.56 13.83
CA ASN A 200 10.82 17.68 13.54
C ASN A 200 10.49 16.54 12.57
N LEU A 201 9.42 16.68 11.79
CA LEU A 201 9.02 15.71 10.77
C LEU A 201 9.99 15.74 9.60
N GLN A 202 10.44 14.55 9.20
CA GLN A 202 11.35 14.32 8.09
C GLN A 202 10.68 13.40 7.06
N THR A 203 10.93 13.66 5.78
CA THR A 203 10.57 12.74 4.69
C THR A 203 11.82 12.14 4.07
N LYS A 204 11.65 11.16 3.19
CA LYS A 204 12.74 10.59 2.40
C LYS A 204 13.48 11.68 1.61
N GLU A 205 12.76 12.63 1.02
CA GLU A 205 13.30 13.73 0.22
C GLU A 205 14.06 14.76 1.07
N MET A 206 13.76 14.87 2.37
CA MET A 206 14.51 15.73 3.30
C MET A 206 15.80 15.05 3.80
N LEU A 207 15.81 13.72 3.82
CA LEU A 207 16.90 12.92 4.39
C LEU A 207 17.90 12.42 3.35
N ALA A 208 17.55 12.37 2.07
CA ALA A 208 18.42 11.95 0.97
C ALA A 208 18.67 13.07 -0.02
N SER A 209 19.85 13.07 -0.64
CA SER A 209 20.15 13.97 -1.74
C SER A 209 19.40 13.55 -3.02
N GLU A 210 19.31 14.45 -4.00
CA GLU A 210 18.70 14.12 -5.28
C GLU A 210 19.48 13.03 -6.02
N GLU A 211 20.81 13.01 -5.89
CA GLU A 211 21.70 12.01 -6.49
C GLU A 211 21.50 10.62 -5.87
N GLU A 212 21.30 10.55 -4.54
CA GLU A 212 21.00 9.30 -3.84
C GLU A 212 19.63 8.74 -4.26
N LEU A 213 18.67 9.61 -4.60
CA LEU A 213 17.33 9.21 -5.03
C LEU A 213 17.21 8.94 -6.52
N ALA A 214 18.11 9.49 -7.36
CA ALA A 214 18.04 9.40 -8.82
C ALA A 214 17.89 7.97 -9.36
N PRO A 215 18.56 6.92 -8.81
CA PRO A 215 18.42 5.55 -9.30
C PRO A 215 17.04 4.92 -9.07
N TYR A 216 16.16 5.55 -8.29
CA TYR A 216 14.87 4.99 -7.85
C TYR A 216 13.65 5.76 -8.38
N LYS A 217 13.86 6.74 -9.26
CA LYS A 217 12.80 7.55 -9.87
C LYS A 217 12.26 6.92 -11.14
#